data_AF-A0A0Q4INZ3-F1
#
_entry.id   AF-A0A0Q4INZ3-F1
#
_cell.length_a   1.000
_cell.length_b   1.000
_cell.length_c   1.000
_cell.angle_alpha   90.00
_cell.angle_beta   90.00
_cell.angle_gamma   90.00
#
_symmetry.space_group_name_H-M   'P 1'
#
loop_
_entity.id
_entity.type
_entity.pdbx_description
1 polymer ?
#
loop_
_entity_poly.entity_id
_entity_poly.type
_entity_poly.pdbx_seq_one_letter_code
_entity_poly.pdbx_strand_id
1 'polypeptide(L)'
;MHINDNDQTIFVIDNSAGAARIVMTTIATHKSSGPERLPLWWYQPKTDDELASIGVWLNEQRPSWSTWRDIAERQGRDAVQAEIGRAWSEHAIEACGAVMLNQGDDARDITLFAMLVTRNSEIIRHRFKSASLRKAFLKWYFTDVSAIGTFLLLEGCLIGPAHLAGLIDSIAAAEMAGGKSKARSQRVPSRLRKAA
;
A
#
# COMPACT_ATOMS: atom_id res chain seq x y z
N MET A 1 13.04 1.03 15.24
CA MET A 1 12.08 0.00 14.80
C MET A 1 12.84 -0.93 13.87
N HIS A 2 13.23 -2.11 14.34
CA HIS A 2 13.90 -3.10 13.51
C HIS A 2 12.85 -3.64 12.52
N ILE A 3 13.00 -3.31 11.24
CA ILE A 3 12.33 -4.05 10.19
C ILE A 3 13.03 -5.41 10.17
N ASN A 4 12.31 -6.46 10.55
CA ASN A 4 12.82 -7.81 10.59
C ASN A 4 13.18 -8.22 9.16
N ASP A 5 14.44 -8.51 8.86
CA ASP A 5 14.93 -8.99 7.56
C ASP A 5 14.30 -10.36 7.14
N ASN A 6 13.39 -10.91 7.94
CA ASN A 6 12.62 -12.14 7.70
C ASN A 6 11.25 -11.92 7.04
N ASP A 7 10.83 -10.69 6.76
CA ASP A 7 9.55 -10.40 6.09
C ASP A 7 9.62 -10.69 4.58
N GLN A 8 9.72 -11.99 4.24
CA GLN A 8 9.60 -12.47 2.86
C GLN A 8 8.15 -12.42 2.36
N THR A 9 7.17 -12.27 3.26
CA THR A 9 5.74 -12.16 2.93
C THR A 9 5.38 -10.70 2.68
N ILE A 10 4.73 -10.44 1.55
CA ILE A 10 4.17 -9.13 1.22
C ILE A 10 2.73 -9.29 0.77
N PHE A 11 1.99 -8.20 0.90
CA PHE A 11 0.73 -8.04 0.20
C PHE A 11 0.95 -7.10 -0.99
N VAL A 12 0.30 -7.40 -2.11
CA VAL A 12 0.36 -6.53 -3.29
C VAL A 12 -1.03 -6.37 -3.90
N ILE A 13 -1.21 -5.29 -4.65
CA ILE A 13 -2.43 -5.10 -5.44
C ILE A 13 -2.24 -5.75 -6.80
N ASP A 14 -3.00 -6.82 -7.05
CA ASP A 14 -3.12 -7.44 -8.37
C ASP A 14 -4.36 -6.88 -9.09
N ASN A 15 -4.15 -6.35 -10.29
CA ASN A 15 -5.19 -5.83 -11.18
C ASN A 15 -5.34 -6.64 -12.47
N SER A 16 -4.61 -7.75 -12.62
CA SER A 16 -4.53 -8.54 -13.85
C SER A 16 -5.88 -9.14 -14.27
N ALA A 17 -6.72 -9.51 -13.29
CA ALA A 17 -8.06 -10.06 -13.49
C ALA A 17 -9.14 -9.00 -13.79
N GLY A 18 -8.72 -7.79 -14.16
CA GLY A 18 -9.61 -6.68 -14.46
C GLY A 18 -10.14 -5.97 -13.23
N ALA A 19 -10.09 -6.55 -12.02
CA ALA A 19 -10.47 -5.96 -10.73
C ALA A 19 -9.32 -5.98 -9.72
N ALA A 20 -9.24 -4.95 -8.87
CA ALA A 20 -8.22 -4.86 -7.83
C ALA A 20 -8.44 -5.96 -6.78
N ARG A 21 -7.39 -6.72 -6.52
CA ARG A 21 -7.32 -7.73 -5.47
C ARG A 21 -6.10 -7.47 -4.62
N ILE A 22 -6.25 -7.60 -3.31
CA ILE A 22 -5.11 -7.70 -2.41
C ILE A 22 -4.69 -9.17 -2.45
N VAL A 23 -3.42 -9.44 -2.72
CA VAL A 23 -2.89 -10.80 -2.75
C VAL A 23 -1.71 -10.92 -1.80
N MET A 24 -1.71 -11.99 -0.99
CA MET A 24 -0.57 -12.38 -0.18
C MET A 24 0.38 -13.23 -1.03
N THR A 25 1.65 -12.88 -1.04
CA THR A 25 2.69 -13.58 -1.81
C THR A 25 4.04 -13.45 -1.12
N THR A 26 5.06 -14.13 -1.64
CA THR A 26 6.44 -13.91 -1.23
C THR A 26 7.14 -12.88 -2.13
N ILE A 27 8.17 -12.20 -1.63
CA ILE A 27 9.01 -11.28 -2.42
C ILE A 27 9.61 -12.01 -3.63
N ALA A 28 10.05 -13.26 -3.46
CA ALA A 28 10.61 -14.07 -4.54
C ALA A 28 9.56 -14.37 -5.62
N THR A 29 8.37 -14.80 -5.22
CA THR A 29 7.25 -15.07 -6.14
C THR A 29 6.75 -13.81 -6.85
N HIS A 30 6.74 -12.67 -6.16
CA HIS A 30 6.38 -11.39 -6.77
C HIS A 30 7.39 -10.96 -7.86
N LYS A 31 8.68 -11.21 -7.63
CA LYS A 31 9.76 -10.88 -8.57
C LYS A 31 9.88 -11.88 -9.73
N SER A 32 9.32 -13.08 -9.63
CA SER A 32 9.42 -14.08 -10.69
C SER A 32 8.44 -13.81 -11.84
N SER A 33 8.88 -14.05 -13.07
CA SER A 33 8.06 -14.01 -14.29
C SER A 33 7.74 -15.44 -14.72
N GLY A 34 6.66 -16.02 -14.20
CA GLY A 34 6.26 -17.40 -14.53
C GLY A 34 4.84 -17.76 -14.08
N PRO A 35 4.31 -18.91 -14.53
CA PRO A 35 2.94 -19.37 -14.25
C PRO A 35 2.71 -19.84 -12.81
N GLU A 36 3.74 -19.99 -11.97
CA GLU A 36 3.65 -20.39 -10.56
C GLU A 36 3.15 -19.28 -9.60
N ARG A 37 2.57 -18.21 -10.14
CA ARG A 37 2.12 -17.00 -9.42
C ARG A 37 0.82 -17.17 -8.64
N LEU A 38 0.42 -18.37 -8.26
CA LEU A 38 -0.81 -18.48 -7.50
C LEU A 38 -0.59 -17.88 -6.10
N PRO A 39 -1.39 -16.88 -5.70
CA PRO A 39 -1.18 -16.22 -4.43
C PRO A 39 -1.44 -17.19 -3.28
N LEU A 40 -0.78 -16.96 -2.14
CA LEU A 40 -0.98 -17.73 -0.92
C LEU A 40 -2.38 -17.47 -0.35
N TRP A 41 -2.90 -16.26 -0.57
CA TRP A 41 -4.24 -15.82 -0.22
C TRP A 41 -4.61 -14.61 -1.08
N TRP A 42 -5.91 -14.36 -1.28
CA TRP A 42 -6.37 -13.17 -1.96
C TRP A 42 -7.71 -12.69 -1.42
N TYR A 43 -7.96 -11.40 -1.57
CA TYR A 43 -9.23 -10.78 -1.28
C TYR A 43 -9.55 -9.72 -2.33
N GLN A 44 -10.81 -9.62 -2.72
CA GLN A 44 -11.28 -8.64 -3.71
C GLN A 44 -12.20 -7.61 -3.05
N PRO A 45 -11.71 -6.39 -2.78
CA PRO A 45 -12.53 -5.30 -2.29
C PRO A 45 -13.61 -4.90 -3.31
N LYS A 46 -14.73 -4.41 -2.79
CA LYS A 46 -15.87 -3.90 -3.56
C LYS A 46 -15.76 -2.39 -3.80
N THR A 47 -15.12 -1.66 -2.90
CA THR A 47 -14.93 -0.21 -2.97
C THR A 47 -13.48 0.19 -2.67
N ASP A 48 -13.12 1.42 -3.05
CA ASP A 48 -11.81 2.00 -2.75
C ASP A 48 -11.64 2.24 -1.23
N ASP A 49 -12.72 2.61 -0.54
CA ASP A 49 -12.72 2.74 0.92
C ASP A 49 -12.46 1.40 1.60
N GLU A 50 -13.09 0.31 1.12
CA GLU A 50 -12.83 -1.05 1.63
C GLU A 50 -11.39 -1.47 1.34
N LEU A 51 -10.88 -1.16 0.15
CA LEU A 51 -9.49 -1.40 -0.21
C LEU A 51 -8.51 -0.67 0.74
N ALA A 52 -8.75 0.61 1.01
CA ALA A 52 -7.95 1.40 1.95
C ALA A 52 -8.03 0.85 3.39
N SER A 53 -9.24 0.52 3.83
CA SER A 53 -9.52 -0.02 5.17
C SER A 53 -8.78 -1.34 5.42
N ILE A 54 -8.85 -2.26 4.45
CA ILE A 54 -8.15 -3.55 4.54
C ILE A 54 -6.64 -3.34 4.47
N GLY A 55 -6.16 -2.39 3.68
CA GLY A 55 -4.74 -2.03 3.65
C GLY A 55 -4.21 -1.64 5.04
N VAL A 56 -4.92 -0.74 5.73
CA VAL A 56 -4.55 -0.31 7.09
C VAL A 56 -4.61 -1.48 8.07
N TRP A 57 -5.70 -2.25 8.05
CA TRP A 57 -5.85 -3.41 8.93
C TRP A 57 -4.74 -4.46 8.72
N LEU A 58 -4.42 -4.80 7.47
CA LEU A 58 -3.33 -5.73 7.18
C LEU A 58 -1.99 -5.24 7.71
N ASN A 59 -1.71 -3.93 7.62
CA ASN A 59 -0.50 -3.34 8.18
C ASN A 59 -0.47 -3.44 9.72
N GLU A 60 -1.60 -3.27 10.41
CA GLU A 60 -1.70 -3.50 11.86
C GLU A 60 -1.45 -4.97 12.21
N GLN A 61 -1.84 -5.90 11.32
CA GLN A 61 -1.60 -7.33 11.45
C GLN A 61 -0.23 -7.79 10.93
N ARG A 62 0.70 -6.88 10.60
CA ARG A 62 2.04 -7.23 10.07
C ARG A 62 2.78 -8.31 10.89
N PRO A 63 2.73 -8.30 12.25
CA PRO A 63 3.36 -9.36 13.03
C PRO A 63 2.86 -10.77 12.73
N SER A 64 1.63 -10.91 12.22
CA SER A 64 0.97 -12.20 11.91
C SER A 64 1.26 -12.71 10.50
N TRP A 65 1.87 -11.89 9.62
CA TRP A 65 2.01 -12.24 8.20
C TRP A 65 2.86 -13.50 7.95
N SER A 66 3.92 -13.69 8.72
CA SER A 66 4.77 -14.88 8.63
C SER A 66 4.01 -16.14 9.06
N THR A 67 3.21 -16.05 10.13
CA THR A 67 2.34 -17.13 10.59
C THR A 67 1.29 -17.50 9.53
N TRP A 68 0.66 -16.51 8.90
CA TRP A 68 -0.32 -16.77 7.83
C TRP A 68 0.33 -17.41 6.60
N ARG A 69 1.53 -16.98 6.21
CA ARG A 69 2.32 -17.67 5.16
C ARG A 69 2.55 -19.13 5.55
N ASP A 70 3.03 -19.39 6.76
CA ASP A 70 3.36 -20.75 7.20
C ASP A 70 2.11 -21.66 7.22
N ILE A 71 0.94 -21.12 7.58
CA ILE A 71 -0.34 -21.82 7.48
C ILE A 71 -0.67 -22.11 6.01
N ALA A 72 -0.56 -21.12 5.13
CA ALA A 72 -0.85 -21.27 3.70
C ALA A 72 0.04 -22.33 3.05
N GLU A 73 1.33 -22.36 3.38
CA GLU A 73 2.30 -23.31 2.84
C GLU A 73 2.09 -24.73 3.38
N ARG A 74 1.73 -24.89 4.66
CA ARG A 74 1.56 -26.22 5.29
C ARG A 74 0.18 -26.83 5.09
N GLN A 75 -0.87 -25.99 5.09
CA GLN A 75 -2.26 -26.43 5.17
C GLN A 75 -3.10 -25.96 3.96
N GLY A 76 -2.54 -25.09 3.12
CA GLY A 76 -3.21 -24.60 1.91
C GLY A 76 -4.03 -23.32 2.13
N ARG A 77 -4.61 -22.84 1.03
CA ARG A 77 -5.31 -21.54 0.95
C ARG A 77 -6.54 -21.45 1.84
N ASP A 78 -7.30 -22.54 1.93
CA ASP A 78 -8.55 -22.55 2.70
C ASP A 78 -8.28 -22.39 4.21
N ALA A 79 -7.18 -22.98 4.70
CA ALA A 79 -6.76 -22.85 6.09
C ALA A 79 -6.36 -21.40 6.44
N VAL A 80 -5.55 -20.76 5.58
CA VAL A 80 -5.20 -19.34 5.80
C VAL A 80 -6.39 -18.41 5.60
N GLN A 81 -7.31 -18.73 4.69
CA GLN A 81 -8.56 -17.98 4.52
C GLN A 81 -9.43 -18.04 5.78
N ALA A 82 -9.53 -19.21 6.43
CA ALA A 82 -10.23 -19.37 7.69
C ALA A 82 -9.55 -18.58 8.82
N GLU A 83 -8.22 -18.62 8.88
CA GLU A 83 -7.46 -17.91 9.92
C GLU A 83 -7.55 -16.38 9.78
N ILE A 84 -7.39 -15.85 8.56
CA ILE A 84 -7.59 -14.42 8.30
C ILE A 84 -9.05 -14.03 8.57
N GLY A 85 -10.01 -14.87 8.19
CA GLY A 85 -11.43 -14.65 8.48
C GLY A 85 -11.74 -14.59 9.99
N ARG A 86 -11.11 -15.48 10.78
CA ARG A 86 -11.19 -15.46 12.24
C ARG A 86 -10.61 -14.17 12.81
N ALA A 87 -9.38 -13.81 12.43
CA ALA A 87 -8.72 -12.59 12.88
C ALA A 87 -9.52 -11.32 12.53
N TRP A 88 -10.10 -11.27 11.34
CA TRP A 88 -10.98 -10.20 10.88
C TRP A 88 -12.25 -10.13 11.75
N SER A 89 -12.89 -11.26 12.04
CA SER A 89 -14.09 -11.26 12.89
C SER A 89 -13.83 -10.78 14.33
N GLU A 90 -12.62 -11.01 14.85
CA GLU A 90 -12.20 -10.57 16.18
C GLU A 90 -11.82 -9.08 16.21
N HIS A 91 -11.29 -8.56 15.10
CA HIS A 91 -10.85 -7.18 14.95
C HIS A 91 -11.54 -6.57 13.73
N ALA A 92 -12.76 -6.07 13.93
CA ALA A 92 -13.54 -5.47 12.88
C ALA A 92 -12.72 -4.42 12.11
N ILE A 93 -12.71 -4.55 10.78
CA ILE A 93 -12.04 -3.58 9.91
C ILE A 93 -12.81 -2.26 9.99
N GLU A 94 -12.09 -1.26 10.47
CA GLU A 94 -12.61 0.09 10.58
C GLU A 94 -12.65 0.72 9.19
N ALA A 95 -13.75 1.41 8.87
CA ALA A 95 -13.86 2.11 7.60
C ALA A 95 -12.82 3.24 7.53
N CYS A 96 -12.13 3.34 6.39
CA CYS A 96 -11.27 4.46 6.06
C CYS A 96 -12.13 5.60 5.52
N GLY A 97 -12.13 6.73 6.23
CA GLY A 97 -12.85 7.93 5.81
C GLY A 97 -12.06 8.79 4.82
N ALA A 98 -10.73 8.84 4.95
CA ALA A 98 -9.88 9.59 4.04
C ALA A 98 -8.41 9.16 4.11
N VAL A 99 -7.66 9.42 3.03
CA VAL A 99 -6.20 9.43 3.04
C VAL A 99 -5.71 10.86 2.88
N MET A 100 -4.85 11.30 3.77
CA MET A 100 -4.44 12.70 3.86
C MET A 100 -2.92 12.83 3.87
N LEU A 101 -2.45 13.92 3.24
CA LEU A 101 -1.08 14.37 3.33
C LEU A 101 -1.03 15.69 4.10
N ASN A 102 -0.23 15.71 5.17
CA ASN A 102 0.17 16.93 5.86
C ASN A 102 1.56 17.36 5.36
N GLN A 103 1.71 18.66 5.14
CA GLN A 103 2.91 19.29 4.62
C GLN A 103 3.97 19.60 5.70
N GLY A 104 3.68 19.42 6.99
CA GLY A 104 4.64 19.68 8.08
C GLY A 104 5.13 21.14 8.16
N ASP A 105 5.84 21.47 9.23
CA ASP A 105 6.39 22.83 9.43
C ASP A 105 7.74 23.03 8.70
N ASP A 106 8.56 21.99 8.57
CA ASP A 106 9.78 22.03 7.74
C ASP A 106 9.39 21.96 6.26
N ALA A 107 9.98 22.84 5.45
CA ALA A 107 9.74 22.91 4.00
C ALA A 107 10.16 21.64 3.23
N ARG A 108 10.74 20.64 3.89
CA ARG A 108 11.16 19.34 3.37
C ARG A 108 10.36 18.16 3.92
N ASP A 109 9.45 18.37 4.86
CA ASP A 109 8.77 17.26 5.51
C ASP A 109 7.37 17.05 4.93
N ILE A 110 6.91 15.81 4.92
CA ILE A 110 5.51 15.45 4.73
C ILE A 110 5.15 14.32 5.68
N THR A 111 3.87 14.25 6.03
CA THR A 111 3.29 13.12 6.75
C THR A 111 2.11 12.59 5.95
N LEU A 112 2.11 11.29 5.65
CA LEU A 112 0.97 10.60 5.07
C LEU A 112 0.29 9.78 6.16
N PHE A 113 -1.01 9.96 6.31
CA PHE A 113 -1.82 9.24 7.28
C PHE A 113 -3.19 8.87 6.69
N ALA A 114 -3.77 7.79 7.20
CA ALA A 114 -5.14 7.42 6.95
C ALA A 114 -6.01 7.88 8.13
N MET A 115 -7.17 8.44 7.82
CA MET A 115 -8.22 8.71 8.78
C MET A 115 -9.19 7.53 8.74
N LEU A 116 -9.22 6.77 9.83
CA LEU A 116 -10.26 5.79 10.10
C LEU A 116 -11.42 6.48 10.85
N VAL A 117 -12.63 5.91 10.80
CA VAL A 117 -13.85 6.54 11.36
C VAL A 117 -13.72 6.96 12.82
N THR A 118 -12.95 6.24 13.62
CA THR A 118 -12.77 6.38 15.07
C THR A 118 -11.36 6.85 15.46
N ARG A 119 -10.38 6.82 14.55
CA ARG A 119 -8.99 7.21 14.85
C ARG A 119 -8.18 7.61 13.61
N ASN A 120 -7.05 8.27 13.84
CA ASN A 120 -6.03 8.50 12.82
C ASN A 120 -4.94 7.43 12.89
N SER A 121 -4.51 6.92 11.75
CA SER A 121 -3.39 6.00 11.60
C SER A 121 -2.27 6.67 10.79
N GLU A 122 -1.21 7.09 11.48
CA GLU A 122 0.00 7.60 10.82
C GLU A 122 0.78 6.43 10.19
N ILE A 123 1.07 6.55 8.89
CA ILE A 123 1.77 5.48 8.15
C ILE A 123 3.22 5.87 7.93
N ILE A 124 3.47 7.12 7.51
CA ILE A 124 4.82 7.55 7.22
C ILE A 124 5.02 9.06 7.44
N ARG A 125 6.17 9.39 8.04
CA ARG A 125 6.82 10.69 7.94
C ARG A 125 7.98 10.57 6.96
N HIS A 126 8.05 11.47 6.00
CA HIS A 126 9.11 11.49 5.01
C HIS A 126 9.74 12.88 4.94
N ARG A 127 11.07 12.90 4.92
CA ARG A 127 11.87 14.12 4.76
C ARG A 127 12.62 14.06 3.44
N PHE A 128 12.28 14.97 2.54
CA PHE A 128 12.95 15.11 1.26
C PHE A 128 14.37 15.68 1.43
N LYS A 129 15.26 15.37 0.48
CA LYS A 129 16.61 15.96 0.44
C LYS A 129 16.59 17.48 0.26
N SER A 130 15.55 18.03 -0.38
CA SER A 130 15.39 19.48 -0.60
C SER A 130 13.93 19.90 -0.69
N ALA A 131 13.65 21.18 -0.42
CA ALA A 131 12.31 21.74 -0.53
C ALA A 131 11.78 21.72 -1.97
N SER A 132 12.68 21.81 -2.96
CA SER A 132 12.32 21.70 -4.38
C SER A 132 11.80 20.31 -4.74
N LEU A 133 12.38 19.24 -4.16
CA LEU A 133 11.89 17.87 -4.36
C LEU A 133 10.50 17.70 -3.75
N ARG A 134 10.29 18.19 -2.53
CA ARG A 134 8.95 18.22 -1.91
C ARG A 134 7.95 18.95 -2.80
N LYS A 135 8.30 20.12 -3.32
CA LYS A 135 7.43 20.89 -4.24
C LYS A 135 7.09 20.10 -5.51
N ALA A 136 8.06 19.42 -6.11
CA ALA A 136 7.84 18.60 -7.30
C ALA A 136 6.91 17.41 -7.01
N PHE A 137 7.13 16.72 -5.88
CA PHE A 137 6.24 15.64 -5.42
C PHE A 137 4.82 16.12 -5.16
N LEU A 138 4.65 17.23 -4.42
CA LEU A 138 3.33 17.78 -4.12
C LEU A 138 2.58 18.17 -5.40
N LYS A 139 3.27 18.76 -6.38
CA LYS A 139 2.68 19.06 -7.69
C LYS A 139 2.08 17.81 -8.35
N TRP A 140 2.76 16.67 -8.27
CA TRP A 140 2.24 15.40 -8.76
C TRP A 140 1.10 14.85 -7.90
N TYR A 141 1.27 14.85 -6.58
CA TYR A 141 0.25 14.37 -5.63
C TYR A 141 -1.10 15.08 -5.81
N PHE A 142 -1.08 16.40 -5.99
CA PHE A 142 -2.29 17.20 -6.17
C PHE A 142 -2.94 17.09 -7.56
N THR A 143 -2.40 16.26 -8.48
CA THR A 143 -3.09 15.99 -9.75
C THR A 143 -4.31 15.09 -9.60
N ASP A 144 -4.34 14.23 -8.58
CA ASP A 144 -5.45 13.34 -8.25
C ASP A 144 -5.30 12.86 -6.79
N VAL A 145 -5.69 13.71 -5.85
CA VAL A 145 -5.41 13.52 -4.41
C VAL A 145 -5.97 12.21 -3.88
N SER A 146 -7.20 11.87 -4.25
CA SER A 146 -7.87 10.67 -3.75
C SER A 146 -7.17 9.40 -4.24
N ALA A 147 -6.96 9.30 -5.55
CA ALA A 147 -6.39 8.11 -6.14
C ALA A 147 -4.90 7.93 -5.81
N ILE A 148 -4.15 9.03 -5.78
CA ILE A 148 -2.73 9.02 -5.40
C ILE A 148 -2.56 8.78 -3.91
N GLY A 149 -3.38 9.41 -3.07
CA GLY A 149 -3.37 9.18 -1.62
C GLY A 149 -3.58 7.70 -1.31
N THR A 150 -4.62 7.10 -1.88
CA THR A 150 -4.93 5.67 -1.74
C THR A 150 -3.80 4.79 -2.24
N PHE A 151 -3.18 5.12 -3.38
CA PHE A 151 -2.02 4.40 -3.89
C PHE A 151 -0.85 4.42 -2.89
N LEU A 152 -0.44 5.61 -2.44
CA LEU A 152 0.68 5.75 -1.51
C LEU A 152 0.41 5.08 -0.16
N LEU A 153 -0.84 5.13 0.32
CA LEU A 153 -1.30 4.39 1.50
C LEU A 153 -1.01 2.89 1.32
N LEU A 154 -1.47 2.29 0.23
CA LEU A 154 -1.32 0.87 -0.02
C LEU A 154 0.15 0.45 -0.15
N GLU A 155 0.98 1.26 -0.81
CA GLU A 155 2.43 1.03 -0.89
C GLU A 155 3.08 1.02 0.50
N GLY A 156 2.68 1.96 1.37
CA GLY A 156 3.17 2.03 2.75
C GLY A 156 2.70 0.87 3.62
N CYS A 157 1.42 0.53 3.54
CA CYS A 157 0.80 -0.52 4.35
C CYS A 157 1.19 -1.94 3.92
N LEU A 158 1.20 -2.22 2.62
CA LEU A 158 1.28 -3.59 2.10
C LEU A 158 2.73 -4.03 1.81
N ILE A 159 3.61 -3.08 1.51
CA ILE A 159 5.03 -3.35 1.24
C ILE A 159 5.88 -2.82 2.39
N GLY A 160 5.73 -1.54 2.72
CA GLY A 160 6.33 -0.96 3.91
C GLY A 160 6.83 0.48 3.75
N PRO A 161 7.13 1.14 4.88
CA PRO A 161 7.50 2.56 4.90
C PRO A 161 8.82 2.86 4.18
N ALA A 162 9.79 1.94 4.21
CA ALA A 162 11.06 2.12 3.50
C ALA A 162 10.88 2.10 1.97
N HIS A 163 10.02 1.21 1.47
CA HIS A 163 9.66 1.17 0.05
C HIS A 163 8.97 2.46 -0.37
N LEU A 164 7.96 2.87 0.40
CA LEU A 164 7.21 4.10 0.14
C LEU A 164 8.12 5.34 0.15
N ALA A 165 9.07 5.45 1.10
CA ALA A 165 10.02 6.55 1.11
C ALA A 165 10.86 6.62 -0.18
N GLY A 166 11.40 5.48 -0.64
CA GLY A 166 12.15 5.40 -1.89
C GLY A 166 11.30 5.72 -3.13
N LEU A 167 10.03 5.30 -3.12
CA LEU A 167 9.06 5.62 -4.17
C LEU A 167 8.76 7.12 -4.23
N ILE A 168 8.51 7.75 -3.08
CA ILE A 168 8.28 9.20 -2.95
C ILE A 168 9.48 10.00 -3.51
N ASP A 169 10.69 9.65 -3.11
CA ASP A 169 11.92 10.29 -3.63
C ASP A 169 12.06 10.11 -5.16
N SER A 170 11.76 8.91 -5.66
CA SER A 170 11.86 8.61 -7.09
C SER A 170 10.86 9.39 -7.93
N ILE A 171 9.63 9.55 -7.44
CA ILE A 171 8.58 10.36 -8.07
C ILE A 171 8.98 11.84 -8.06
N ALA A 172 9.43 12.36 -6.92
CA ALA A 172 9.89 13.74 -6.78
C ALA A 172 10.99 14.09 -7.79
N ALA A 173 11.99 13.21 -7.92
CA ALA A 173 13.08 13.37 -8.86
C ALA A 173 12.60 13.33 -10.32
N ALA A 174 11.70 12.41 -10.66
CA ALA A 174 11.14 12.29 -12.00
C ALA A 174 10.34 13.53 -12.43
N GLU A 175 9.52 14.06 -11.52
CA GLU A 175 8.73 15.28 -11.75
C GLU A 175 9.61 16.52 -11.89
N MET A 176 10.68 16.60 -11.11
CA MET A 176 11.66 17.69 -11.21
C MET A 176 12.42 17.67 -12.53
N ALA A 177 12.76 16.49 -13.04
CA ALA A 177 13.45 16.33 -14.33
C ALA A 177 12.58 16.70 -15.55
N GLY A 178 11.32 17.14 -15.35
CA GLY A 178 10.39 17.47 -16.43
C GLY A 178 10.02 16.26 -17.29
N GLY A 179 10.31 15.05 -16.81
CA GLY A 179 10.14 13.84 -17.57
C GLY A 179 8.66 13.57 -17.82
N LYS A 180 8.29 13.31 -19.08
CA LYS A 180 7.17 12.42 -19.41
C LYS A 180 7.53 11.01 -18.90
N SER A 181 7.70 10.84 -17.59
CA SER A 181 8.34 9.65 -17.02
C SER A 181 7.42 8.44 -17.11
N LYS A 182 8.02 7.26 -17.26
CA LYS A 182 7.38 5.95 -17.05
C LYS A 182 6.70 5.81 -15.68
N ALA A 183 6.90 6.73 -14.72
CA ALA A 183 6.03 6.86 -13.54
C ALA A 183 4.55 7.11 -13.93
N ARG A 184 4.30 7.79 -15.06
CA ARG A 184 2.97 7.92 -15.67
C ARG A 184 2.43 6.60 -16.26
N SER A 185 3.27 5.55 -16.33
CA SER A 185 2.94 4.16 -16.67
C SER A 185 2.81 3.26 -15.44
N GLN A 186 3.37 3.62 -14.28
CA GLN A 186 2.87 3.18 -12.97
C GLN A 186 1.59 3.96 -12.66
N ARG A 187 0.62 3.85 -13.58
CA ARG A 187 -0.68 4.47 -13.42
C ARG A 187 -1.28 3.82 -12.19
N VAL A 188 -1.58 4.66 -11.18
CA VAL A 188 -2.79 4.56 -10.36
C VAL A 188 -3.77 3.62 -11.08
N PRO A 189 -4.04 2.42 -10.54
CA PRO A 189 -4.88 1.42 -11.19
C PRO A 189 -6.08 2.10 -11.85
N SER A 190 -6.35 1.80 -13.11
CA SER A 190 -7.36 2.51 -13.93
C SER A 190 -8.76 2.53 -13.30
N ARG A 191 -9.01 1.70 -12.28
CA ARG A 191 -10.23 1.70 -11.46
C ARG A 191 -10.30 2.78 -10.39
N LEU A 192 -9.16 3.19 -9.79
CA LEU A 192 -9.12 4.34 -8.85
C LEU A 192 -9.40 5.68 -9.57
N ARG A 193 -9.42 5.70 -10.91
CA ARG A 193 -9.79 6.86 -11.72
C ARG A 193 -11.30 7.01 -11.94
N LYS A 194 -12.10 6.04 -11.50
CA LYS A 194 -13.57 6.06 -11.69
C LYS A 194 -14.29 6.23 -10.36
N ALA A 195 -14.16 7.43 -9.82
CA ALA A 195 -15.13 8.03 -8.90
C ALA A 195 -15.04 9.55 -9.09
N ALA A 196 -15.67 10.05 -10.15
CA ALA A 196 -16.00 11.44 -10.34
C ALA A 196 -17.43 11.51 -10.91
#